data_AF-A0A0S7X388-F1
#
_entry.id   AF-A0A0S7X388-F1
#
_cell.length_a   1.000
_cell.length_b   1.000
_cell.length_c   1.000
_cell.angle_alpha   90.00
_cell.angle_beta   90.00
_cell.angle_gamma   90.00
#
_symmetry.space_group_name_H-M   'P 1'
#
loop_
_entity.id
_entity.type
_entity.pdbx_description
1 polymer ?
#
loop_
_entity_poly.entity_id
_entity_poly.type
_entity_poly.pdbx_seq_one_letter_code
_entity_poly.pdbx_strand_id
1 'polypeptide(L)'
;MRCEICGGVLGKIVVSLPLKKRDGSLNTLACLKCAKKSSVYCKKHRKPHLGFIDDTTACVACIEEMVAKNRPKEINIYNNLRQNLPSAEFERLLDWADVSSFITKNSRKTCILRAIATRAIRSKQDIEAVFEKIMNDKSVNYILPLKE
;
A
#
# COMPACT_ATOMS: atom_id res chain seq x y z
N MET A 1 27.73 -13.42 3.89
CA MET A 1 26.41 -13.15 4.53
C MET A 1 25.53 -14.39 4.39
N ARG A 2 24.63 -14.66 5.35
CA ARG A 2 23.74 -15.84 5.33
C ARG A 2 22.28 -15.42 5.18
N CYS A 3 21.48 -16.29 4.57
CA CYS A 3 20.04 -16.15 4.46
C CYS A 3 19.43 -16.30 5.85
N GLU A 4 18.68 -15.29 6.28
CA GLU A 4 18.09 -15.26 7.62
C GLU A 4 16.87 -16.20 7.77
N ILE A 5 16.41 -16.80 6.66
CA ILE A 5 15.30 -17.76 6.66
C ILE A 5 15.82 -19.22 6.70
N CYS A 6 16.82 -19.57 5.90
CA CYS A 6 17.29 -20.96 5.79
C CYS A 6 18.73 -21.20 6.29
N GLY A 7 19.44 -20.17 6.74
CA GLY A 7 20.84 -20.25 7.19
C GLY A 7 21.87 -20.49 6.09
N GLY A 8 21.44 -20.73 4.84
CA GLY A 8 22.30 -20.95 3.69
C GLY A 8 23.12 -19.70 3.31
N VAL A 9 24.26 -19.91 2.64
CA VAL A 9 25.11 -18.81 2.18
C VAL A 9 24.36 -18.00 1.12
N LEU A 10 24.34 -16.67 1.25
CA LEU A 10 23.75 -15.80 0.24
C LEU A 10 24.68 -15.75 -0.99
N GLY A 11 24.09 -15.95 -2.17
CA GLY A 11 24.78 -15.76 -3.44
C GLY A 11 24.86 -14.29 -3.84
N LYS A 12 25.10 -14.03 -5.14
CA LYS A 12 25.19 -12.66 -5.69
C LYS A 12 23.91 -11.83 -5.54
N ILE A 13 22.76 -12.48 -5.37
CA ILE A 13 21.45 -11.81 -5.22
C ILE A 13 20.96 -12.01 -3.79
N VAL A 14 20.76 -10.89 -3.10
CA VAL A 14 20.13 -10.82 -1.78
C VAL A 14 18.79 -10.11 -1.96
N VAL A 15 17.73 -10.66 -1.36
CA VAL A 15 16.39 -10.06 -1.39
C VAL A 15 16.05 -9.59 0.01
N SER A 16 15.78 -8.29 0.15
CA SER A 16 15.19 -7.72 1.36
C SER A 16 13.68 -8.00 1.36
N LEU A 17 13.18 -8.56 2.47
CA LEU A 17 11.78 -8.85 2.70
C LEU A 17 11.27 -8.08 3.92
N PRO A 18 10.05 -7.52 3.86
CA PRO A 18 9.41 -6.88 5.01
C PRO A 18 8.84 -7.93 5.97
N LEU A 19 9.70 -8.74 6.57
CA LEU A 19 9.35 -9.71 7.60
C LEU A 19 9.90 -9.23 8.93
N LYS A 20 9.03 -9.18 9.94
CA LYS A 20 9.35 -8.78 11.31
C LYS A 20 10.29 -9.80 11.94
N LYS A 21 11.44 -9.33 12.41
CA LYS A 21 12.40 -10.10 13.20
C LYS A 21 12.04 -10.02 14.68
N ARG A 22 12.69 -10.88 15.48
CA ARG A 22 12.54 -10.89 16.95
C ARG A 22 12.98 -9.58 17.61
N ASP A 23 13.92 -8.87 17.00
CA ASP A 23 14.40 -7.56 17.45
C ASP A 23 13.47 -6.39 17.06
N GLY A 24 12.33 -6.69 16.41
CA GLY A 24 11.36 -5.69 15.95
C GLY A 24 11.68 -5.06 14.59
N SER A 25 12.85 -5.34 13.99
CA SER A 25 13.17 -4.82 12.66
C SER A 25 12.31 -5.47 11.56
N LEU A 26 11.94 -4.70 10.54
CA LEU A 26 11.10 -5.13 9.42
C LEU A 26 11.92 -5.43 8.15
N ASN A 27 13.17 -5.87 8.29
CA ASN A 27 14.03 -6.15 7.14
C ASN A 27 14.74 -7.49 7.30
N THR A 28 14.25 -8.51 6.60
CA THR A 28 14.84 -9.84 6.55
C THR A 28 15.55 -10.07 5.22
N LEU A 29 16.84 -10.40 5.28
CA LEU A 29 17.69 -10.72 4.14
C LEU A 29 17.53 -12.21 3.79
N ALA A 30 16.93 -12.46 2.64
CA ALA A 30 16.66 -13.80 2.16
C ALA A 30 17.41 -14.09 0.85
N CYS A 31 17.76 -15.36 0.65
CA CYS A 31 18.14 -15.84 -0.68
C CYS A 31 16.91 -15.83 -1.60
N LEU A 32 17.12 -15.74 -2.91
CA LEU A 32 16.03 -15.69 -3.89
C LEU A 32 15.04 -16.86 -3.77
N LYS A 33 15.54 -18.06 -3.43
CA LYS A 33 14.69 -19.26 -3.26
C LYS A 33 13.74 -19.10 -2.07
N CYS A 34 14.23 -18.60 -0.93
CA CYS A 34 13.40 -18.33 0.25
C CYS A 34 12.45 -17.17 0.01
N ALA A 35 12.91 -16.10 -0.65
CA ALA A 35 12.06 -14.98 -1.02
C ALA A 35 10.86 -15.42 -1.87
N LYS A 36 11.07 -16.20 -2.93
CA LYS A 36 9.99 -16.70 -3.80
C LYS A 36 8.94 -17.58 -3.07
N LYS A 37 9.31 -18.20 -1.96
CA LYS A 37 8.42 -19.02 -1.13
C LYS A 37 7.74 -18.24 -0.01
N SER A 38 8.21 -17.03 0.27
CA SER A 38 7.67 -16.17 1.32
C SER A 38 6.26 -15.66 0.97
N SER A 39 5.46 -15.40 2.00
CA SER A 39 4.14 -14.76 1.88
C SER A 39 4.24 -13.29 1.44
N VAL A 40 5.39 -12.64 1.65
CA VAL A 40 5.63 -11.23 1.31
C VAL A 40 6.36 -11.07 -0.04
N TYR A 41 6.20 -12.05 -0.93
CA TYR A 41 6.72 -12.01 -2.28
C TYR A 41 5.58 -12.15 -3.29
N CYS A 42 5.48 -11.18 -4.20
CA CYS A 42 4.45 -11.20 -5.22
C CYS A 42 4.80 -12.24 -6.29
N LYS A 43 4.00 -13.31 -6.36
CA LYS A 43 4.16 -14.35 -7.39
C LYS A 43 3.85 -13.82 -8.79
N LYS A 44 2.87 -12.91 -8.92
CA LYS A 44 2.46 -12.31 -10.20
C LYS A 44 3.58 -11.46 -10.80
N HIS A 45 4.16 -10.56 -10.02
CA HIS A 45 5.17 -9.59 -10.48
C HIS A 45 6.61 -9.98 -10.16
N ARG A 46 6.82 -11.15 -9.52
CA ARG A 46 8.14 -11.71 -9.20
C ARG A 46 9.04 -10.74 -8.43
N LYS A 47 8.47 -10.03 -7.44
CA LYS A 47 9.18 -9.03 -6.62
C LYS A 47 8.71 -9.05 -5.16
N PRO A 48 9.57 -8.66 -4.20
CA PRO A 48 9.15 -8.52 -2.81
C PRO A 48 8.09 -7.44 -2.65
N HIS A 49 7.23 -7.60 -1.65
CA HIS A 49 6.31 -6.57 -1.22
C HIS A 49 7.06 -5.43 -0.50
N LEU A 50 6.41 -4.28 -0.40
CA LEU A 50 6.76 -3.25 0.59
C LEU A 50 6.03 -3.55 1.91
N GLY A 51 6.69 -3.26 3.03
CA GLY A 51 6.10 -3.28 4.36
C GLY A 51 5.44 -1.95 4.71
N PHE A 52 4.40 -2.00 5.52
CA PHE A 52 3.70 -0.84 6.06
C PHE A 52 3.71 -0.86 7.60
N ILE A 53 3.38 0.28 8.22
CA ILE A 53 3.46 0.47 9.67
C ILE A 53 2.57 -0.48 10.49
N ASP A 54 1.48 -0.99 9.91
CA ASP A 54 0.53 -1.92 10.55
C ASP A 54 0.87 -3.39 10.29
N ASP A 55 2.14 -3.71 10.06
CA ASP A 55 2.67 -5.05 9.75
C ASP A 55 2.06 -5.72 8.48
N THR A 56 1.26 -4.98 7.69
CA THR A 56 0.76 -5.46 6.39
C THR A 56 1.78 -5.24 5.28
N THR A 57 1.60 -5.93 4.15
CA THR A 57 2.51 -5.82 3.01
C THR A 57 1.74 -5.79 1.69
N ALA A 58 2.30 -5.13 0.68
CA ALA A 58 1.71 -5.13 -0.66
C ALA A 58 2.75 -5.00 -1.77
N CYS A 59 2.40 -5.57 -2.92
CA CYS A 59 3.15 -5.38 -4.15
C CYS A 59 2.80 -4.04 -4.81
N VAL A 60 3.80 -3.19 -5.04
CA VAL A 60 3.61 -1.90 -5.74
C VAL A 60 2.99 -2.08 -7.12
N ALA A 61 3.38 -3.10 -7.90
CA ALA A 61 2.75 -3.29 -9.21
C ALA A 61 1.30 -3.75 -9.12
N CYS A 62 0.91 -4.54 -8.10
CA CYS A 62 -0.50 -4.87 -7.90
C CYS A 62 -1.32 -3.62 -7.58
N ILE A 63 -0.74 -2.69 -6.80
CA ILE A 63 -1.37 -1.39 -6.52
C ILE A 63 -1.54 -0.59 -7.82
N GLU A 64 -0.48 -0.45 -8.63
CA GLU A 64 -0.57 0.30 -9.89
C GLU A 64 -1.54 -0.32 -10.89
N GLU A 65 -1.61 -1.65 -11.00
CA GLU A 65 -2.60 -2.33 -11.83
C GLU A 65 -4.03 -2.06 -11.36
N MET A 66 -4.26 -2.06 -10.05
CA MET A 66 -5.57 -1.74 -9.47
C MET A 66 -5.94 -0.27 -9.71
N VAL A 67 -4.99 0.65 -9.59
CA VAL A 67 -5.17 2.07 -9.91
C VAL A 67 -5.49 2.23 -11.39
N ALA A 68 -4.73 1.61 -12.29
CA ALA A 68 -4.97 1.68 -13.74
C ALA A 68 -6.36 1.15 -14.10
N LYS A 69 -6.76 -0.01 -13.53
CA LYS A 69 -8.09 -0.60 -13.73
C LYS A 69 -9.23 0.32 -13.29
N ASN A 70 -9.03 1.10 -12.22
CA ASN A 70 -10.08 1.94 -11.61
C ASN A 70 -9.91 3.44 -11.90
N ARG A 71 -8.93 3.83 -12.72
CA ARG A 71 -8.71 5.23 -13.11
C ARG A 71 -9.97 5.90 -13.68
N PRO A 72 -10.81 5.24 -14.51
CA PRO A 72 -12.06 5.85 -14.99
C PRO A 72 -13.03 6.29 -13.86
N LYS A 73 -12.90 5.73 -12.65
CA LYS A 73 -13.75 6.04 -11.49
C LYS A 73 -13.19 7.17 -10.62
N GLU A 74 -11.96 7.65 -10.85
CA GLU A 74 -11.26 8.54 -9.90
C GLU A 74 -12.00 9.87 -9.67
N ILE A 75 -12.64 10.42 -10.71
CA ILE A 75 -13.42 11.65 -10.63
C ILE A 75 -14.67 11.44 -9.78
N ASN A 76 -15.37 10.33 -10.00
CA ASN A 76 -16.58 9.99 -9.26
C ASN A 76 -16.28 9.72 -7.78
N ILE A 77 -15.20 9.00 -7.49
CA ILE A 77 -14.72 8.76 -6.12
C ILE A 77 -14.43 10.11 -5.44
N TYR A 78 -13.65 10.98 -6.08
CA TYR A 78 -13.31 12.29 -5.54
C TYR A 78 -14.55 13.14 -5.22
N ASN A 79 -15.49 13.23 -6.18
CA ASN A 79 -16.71 14.03 -6.00
C ASN A 79 -17.58 13.49 -4.87
N ASN A 80 -17.72 12.16 -4.74
CA ASN A 80 -18.48 11.57 -3.65
C ASN A 80 -17.83 11.84 -2.29
N LEU A 81 -16.50 11.69 -2.17
CA LEU A 81 -15.80 12.03 -0.92
C LEU A 81 -16.03 13.49 -0.54
N ARG A 82 -15.90 14.41 -1.51
CA ARG A 82 -16.13 15.84 -1.30
C ARG A 82 -17.54 16.17 -0.79
N GLN A 83 -18.54 15.48 -1.33
CA GLN A 83 -19.95 15.75 -1.00
C GLN A 83 -20.39 15.12 0.32
N ASN A 84 -19.74 14.02 0.75
CA ASN A 84 -20.28 13.17 1.81
C ASN A 84 -19.38 13.04 3.05
N LEU A 85 -18.10 13.40 2.96
CA LEU A 85 -17.23 13.47 4.13
C LEU A 85 -17.44 14.78 4.89
N PRO A 86 -17.25 14.77 6.22
CA PRO A 86 -17.11 16.01 6.98
C PRO A 86 -15.99 16.88 6.40
N SER A 87 -16.19 18.20 6.35
CA SER A 87 -15.24 19.13 5.70
C SER A 87 -13.82 18.98 6.25
N ALA A 88 -13.65 18.83 7.56
CA ALA A 88 -12.33 18.64 8.18
C ALA A 88 -11.61 17.35 7.72
N GLU A 89 -12.36 16.26 7.49
CA GLU A 89 -11.79 15.00 6.99
C GLU A 89 -11.43 15.11 5.50
N PHE A 90 -12.24 15.82 4.72
CA PHE A 90 -11.96 16.06 3.31
C PHE A 90 -10.74 16.98 3.12
N GLU A 91 -10.64 18.08 3.87
CA GLU A 91 -9.47 18.96 3.83
C GLU A 91 -8.19 18.21 4.23
N ARG A 92 -8.24 17.36 5.26
CA ARG A 92 -7.08 16.52 5.63
C ARG A 92 -6.67 15.56 4.52
N LEU A 93 -7.64 15.02 3.78
CA LEU A 93 -7.36 14.19 2.61
C LEU A 93 -6.71 15.01 1.47
N LEU A 94 -7.17 16.24 1.27
CA LEU A 94 -6.60 17.15 0.27
C LEU A 94 -5.16 17.52 0.61
N ASP A 95 -4.86 17.88 1.86
CA ASP A 95 -3.50 18.20 2.32
C ASP A 95 -2.54 17.05 2.02
N TRP A 96 -2.94 15.82 2.36
CA TRP A 96 -2.14 14.62 2.06
C TRP A 96 -2.00 14.39 0.55
N ALA A 97 -3.09 14.57 -0.21
CA ALA A 97 -3.11 14.38 -1.65
C ALA A 97 -2.25 15.41 -2.38
N ASP A 98 -2.14 16.63 -1.84
CA ASP A 98 -1.30 17.70 -2.37
C ASP A 98 0.18 17.39 -2.26
N VAL A 99 0.63 16.99 -1.08
CA VAL A 99 2.01 16.55 -0.85
C VAL A 99 2.33 15.34 -1.74
N SER A 100 1.42 14.37 -1.81
CA SER A 100 1.59 13.18 -2.65
C SER A 100 1.62 13.50 -4.15
N SER A 101 0.77 14.43 -4.59
CA SER A 101 0.72 14.93 -5.97
C SER A 101 2.03 15.62 -6.34
N PHE A 102 2.57 16.45 -5.45
CA PHE A 102 3.85 17.13 -5.66
C PHE A 102 5.02 16.15 -5.81
N ILE A 103 5.08 15.11 -4.97
CA ILE A 103 6.15 14.09 -4.98
C ILE A 103 6.03 13.18 -6.21
N THR A 104 4.83 12.66 -6.47
CA THR A 104 4.62 11.62 -7.49
C THR A 104 4.32 12.17 -8.88
N LYS A 105 4.06 13.47 -9.01
CA LYS A 105 3.61 14.16 -10.23
C LYS A 105 2.29 13.63 -10.80
N ASN A 106 1.52 12.89 -9.99
CA ASN A 106 0.16 12.47 -10.34
C ASN A 106 -0.86 13.52 -9.92
N SER A 107 -2.09 13.44 -10.46
CA SER A 107 -3.19 14.28 -9.99
C SER A 107 -3.60 13.94 -8.55
N ARG A 108 -4.15 14.90 -7.80
CA ARG A 108 -4.75 14.66 -6.47
C ARG A 108 -5.74 13.49 -6.47
N LYS A 109 -6.59 13.41 -7.49
CA LYS A 109 -7.61 12.36 -7.64
C LYS A 109 -6.95 10.99 -7.77
N THR A 110 -5.89 10.90 -8.56
CA THR A 110 -5.10 9.67 -8.73
C THR A 110 -4.36 9.30 -7.45
N CYS A 111 -3.83 10.28 -6.70
CA CYS A 111 -3.21 10.04 -5.39
C CYS A 111 -4.22 9.47 -4.39
N ILE A 112 -5.43 10.01 -4.33
CA ILE A 112 -6.53 9.51 -3.49
C ILE A 112 -6.92 8.09 -3.90
N LEU A 113 -7.13 7.84 -5.21
CA LEU A 113 -7.41 6.51 -5.73
C LEU A 113 -6.30 5.51 -5.36
N ARG A 114 -5.04 5.94 -5.44
CA ARG A 114 -3.88 5.12 -5.07
C ARG A 114 -3.83 4.80 -3.58
N ALA A 115 -4.24 5.72 -2.70
CA ALA A 115 -4.37 5.43 -1.27
C ALA A 115 -5.43 4.35 -1.01
N ILE A 116 -6.59 4.46 -1.65
CA ILE A 116 -7.68 3.48 -1.58
C ILE A 116 -7.21 2.12 -2.13
N ALA A 117 -6.59 2.09 -3.32
CA ALA A 117 -6.05 0.88 -3.93
C ALA A 117 -4.97 0.23 -3.06
N THR A 118 -4.11 1.03 -2.44
CA THR A 118 -3.08 0.55 -1.52
C THR A 118 -3.71 -0.17 -0.34
N ARG A 119 -4.73 0.43 0.29
CA ARG A 119 -5.46 -0.21 1.39
C ARG A 119 -6.17 -1.47 0.91
N ALA A 120 -6.85 -1.44 -0.22
CA ALA A 120 -7.58 -2.57 -0.80
C ALA A 120 -6.68 -3.79 -1.02
N ILE A 121 -5.50 -3.60 -1.62
CA ILE A 121 -4.51 -4.68 -1.80
C ILE A 121 -4.03 -5.23 -0.44
N ARG A 122 -3.76 -4.35 0.53
CA ARG A 122 -3.27 -4.74 1.87
C ARG A 122 -4.32 -5.52 2.66
N SER A 123 -5.60 -5.16 2.55
CA SER A 123 -6.72 -5.82 3.22
C SER A 123 -7.35 -6.95 2.40
N LYS A 124 -6.87 -7.21 1.18
CA LYS A 124 -7.44 -8.18 0.22
C LYS A 124 -8.92 -7.89 -0.11
N GLN A 125 -9.25 -6.60 -0.22
CA GLN A 125 -10.56 -6.11 -0.61
C GLN A 125 -10.50 -5.48 -1.99
N ASP A 126 -11.67 -5.19 -2.58
CA ASP A 126 -11.77 -4.31 -3.74
C ASP A 126 -11.81 -2.83 -3.33
N ILE A 127 -11.83 -1.93 -4.32
CA ILE A 127 -11.84 -0.49 -4.08
C ILE A 127 -13.18 -0.06 -3.49
N GLU A 128 -14.26 -0.70 -3.92
CA GLU A 128 -15.62 -0.43 -3.50
C GLU A 128 -15.79 -0.66 -1.98
N ALA A 129 -15.35 -1.78 -1.44
CA ALA A 129 -15.44 -2.07 -0.01
C ALA A 129 -14.61 -1.10 0.84
N VAL A 130 -13.41 -0.72 0.38
CA VAL A 130 -12.59 0.30 1.08
C VAL A 130 -13.28 1.66 1.04
N PHE A 131 -13.86 2.02 -0.10
CA PHE A 131 -14.58 3.26 -0.29
C PHE A 131 -15.84 3.33 0.59
N GLU A 132 -16.65 2.28 0.61
CA GLU A 132 -17.81 2.14 1.49
C GLU A 132 -17.43 2.30 2.95
N LYS A 133 -16.30 1.71 3.37
CA LYS A 133 -15.81 1.85 4.74
C LYS A 133 -15.49 3.31 5.09
N ILE A 134 -14.81 4.05 4.21
CA ILE A 134 -14.54 5.49 4.41
C ILE A 134 -15.84 6.28 4.55
N MET A 135 -16.85 5.92 3.75
CA MET A 135 -18.14 6.61 3.70
C MET A 135 -19.01 6.31 4.94
N ASN A 136 -18.99 5.07 5.43
CA ASN A 136 -19.69 4.64 6.63
C ASN A 136 -19.04 5.21 7.89
N ASP A 137 -17.71 5.13 7.97
CA ASP A 137 -16.95 5.63 9.12
C ASP A 137 -16.84 7.17 9.10
N LYS A 138 -17.25 7.82 7.99
CA LYS A 138 -17.12 9.26 7.74
C LYS A 138 -15.70 9.79 8.00
N SER A 139 -14.69 8.96 7.73
CA SER A 139 -13.29 9.25 8.05
C SER A 139 -12.32 8.65 7.04
N VAL A 140 -11.24 9.40 6.78
CA VAL A 140 -10.14 8.97 5.88
C VAL A 140 -9.00 8.25 6.61
N ASN A 141 -9.13 8.02 7.93
CA ASN A 141 -8.15 7.27 8.74
C ASN A 141 -7.88 5.87 8.21
N TYR A 142 -8.82 5.29 7.48
CA TYR A 142 -8.63 3.96 6.91
C TYR A 142 -7.58 3.94 5.79
N ILE A 143 -7.39 5.04 5.06
CA ILE A 143 -6.45 5.11 3.92
C ILE A 143 -5.25 6.02 4.18
N LEU A 144 -5.34 6.94 5.13
CA LEU A 144 -4.21 7.78 5.53
C LEU A 144 -3.40 7.13 6.67
N PRO A 145 -2.07 7.36 6.74
CA PRO A 145 -1.32 7.04 7.94
C PRO A 145 -1.87 7.83 9.12
N LEU A 146 -2.01 7.19 10.28
CA LEU A 146 -2.41 7.86 11.52
C LEU A 146 -1.36 8.94 11.84
N LYS A 147 -1.81 10.11 12.30
CA LYS A 147 -0.91 11.11 12.88
C LYS A 147 -0.33 10.50 14.17
N GLU A 148 0.99 10.55 14.29
CA GLU A 148 1.69 10.42 15.57
C GLU A 148 1.39 11.64 16.45
#